data_AF-A0A918J315-F1
#
_entry.id   AF-A0A918J315-F1
#
_cell.length_a   1.000
_cell.length_b   1.000
_cell.length_c   1.000
_cell.angle_alpha   90.00
_cell.angle_beta   90.00
_cell.angle_gamma   90.00
#
_symmetry.space_group_name_H-M   'P 1'
#
loop_
_entity.id
_entity.type
_entity.pdbx_description
1 polymer ?
#
loop_
_entity_poly.entity_id
_entity_poly.type
_entity_poly.pdbx_seq_one_letter_code
_entity_poly.pdbx_strand_id
1 'polypeptide(L)'
;MPMENSEKENKYFRAKARVAEIKKFYNSLFSSLFTIALVAGINYYLNEWRYPWFLWVVLGLGISVVFKGFKVFGYNTLFGKDWEQRKIREFLEQEDKKERWK
;
A
#
# COMPACT_ATOMS: atom_id res chain seq x y z
N MET A 1 -16.82 -26.33 19.54
CA MET A 1 -16.37 -26.05 18.16
C MET A 1 -15.84 -24.60 18.06
N PRO A 2 -14.60 -24.32 18.49
CA PRO A 2 -14.02 -22.96 18.43
C PRO A 2 -13.25 -22.63 17.14
N MET A 3 -12.91 -23.63 16.31
CA MET A 3 -12.08 -23.47 15.10
C MET A 3 -12.74 -22.61 14.01
N GLU A 4 -14.07 -22.63 13.87
CA GLU A 4 -14.77 -21.90 12.81
C GLU A 4 -14.80 -20.37 13.06
N ASN A 5 -14.75 -19.94 14.32
CA ASN A 5 -14.78 -18.52 14.66
C ASN A 5 -13.43 -17.83 14.37
N SER A 6 -12.31 -18.52 14.65
CA SER A 6 -10.96 -17.95 14.44
C SER A 6 -10.64 -17.75 12.96
N GLU A 7 -11.11 -18.65 12.08
CA GLU A 7 -10.93 -18.52 10.63
C GLU A 7 -11.76 -17.35 10.04
N LYS A 8 -12.98 -17.15 10.53
CA LYS A 8 -13.85 -16.04 10.13
C LYS A 8 -13.29 -14.70 10.59
N GLU A 9 -12.80 -14.60 11.83
CA GLU A 9 -12.11 -13.41 12.34
C GLU A 9 -10.83 -13.10 11.55
N ASN A 10 -10.02 -14.11 11.24
CA ASN A 10 -8.79 -13.92 10.45
C ASN A 10 -9.09 -13.37 9.04
N LYS A 11 -10.11 -13.90 8.36
CA LYS A 11 -10.54 -13.39 7.05
C LYS A 11 -11.01 -11.93 7.15
N TYR A 12 -11.75 -11.59 8.20
CA TYR A 12 -12.24 -10.23 8.44
C TYR A 12 -11.10 -9.24 8.71
N PHE A 13 -10.14 -9.59 9.58
CA PHE A 13 -8.97 -8.76 9.86
C PHE A 13 -8.11 -8.51 8.61
N ARG A 14 -7.89 -9.53 7.79
CA ARG A 14 -7.15 -9.39 6.52
C ARG A 14 -7.88 -8.51 5.52
N ALA A 15 -9.20 -8.64 5.40
CA ALA A 15 -10.00 -7.77 4.54
C ALA A 15 -9.93 -6.31 5.02
N LYS A 16 -10.03 -6.08 6.34
CA LYS A 16 -9.94 -4.75 6.94
C LYS A 16 -8.55 -4.11 6.74
N ALA A 17 -7.48 -4.89 6.89
CA ALA A 17 -6.12 -4.44 6.62
C ALA A 17 -5.94 -4.01 5.17
N ARG A 18 -6.46 -4.78 4.21
CA ARG A 18 -6.44 -4.43 2.77
C ARG A 18 -7.16 -3.11 2.50
N VAL A 19 -8.36 -2.93 3.06
CA VAL A 19 -9.12 -1.68 2.88
C VAL A 19 -8.36 -0.50 3.49
N ALA A 20 -7.70 -0.68 4.64
CA ALA A 20 -6.91 0.37 5.26
C ALA A 20 -5.71 0.79 4.40
N GLU A 21 -4.99 -0.16 3.78
CA GLU A 21 -3.88 0.15 2.89
C GLU A 21 -4.33 0.88 1.61
N ILE A 22 -5.41 0.40 1.00
CA ILE A 22 -6.02 1.05 -0.17
C ILE A 22 -6.44 2.47 0.18
N LYS A 23 -7.10 2.67 1.33
CA LYS A 23 -7.52 4.01 1.79
C LYS A 23 -6.32 4.93 2.03
N LYS A 24 -5.24 4.41 2.60
CA LYS A 24 -3.98 5.16 2.81
C LYS A 24 -3.34 5.57 1.48
N PHE A 25 -3.38 4.69 0.48
CA PHE A 25 -2.93 4.99 -0.87
C PHE A 25 -3.74 6.11 -1.51
N TYR A 26 -5.07 5.99 -1.52
CA TYR A 26 -5.95 7.03 -2.07
C TYR A 26 -5.76 8.38 -1.38
N ASN A 27 -5.58 8.39 -0.06
CA ASN A 27 -5.30 9.64 0.65
C ASN A 27 -3.98 10.27 0.20
N SER A 28 -2.94 9.46 0.00
CA SER A 28 -1.65 9.95 -0.52
C SER A 28 -1.75 10.46 -1.96
N LEU A 29 -2.60 9.83 -2.78
CA LEU A 29 -2.81 10.19 -4.18
C LEU A 29 -3.61 11.49 -4.28
N PHE A 30 -4.67 11.63 -3.49
CA PHE A 30 -5.44 12.86 -3.37
C PHE A 30 -4.59 14.03 -2.88
N SER A 31 -3.80 13.82 -1.82
CA SER A 31 -2.86 14.84 -1.34
C SER A 31 -1.84 15.24 -2.40
N SER A 32 -1.33 14.27 -3.18
CA SER A 32 -0.38 14.55 -4.26
C SER A 32 -1.03 15.36 -5.38
N LEU A 33 -2.27 15.02 -5.77
CA LEU A 33 -3.04 15.75 -6.77
C LEU A 33 -3.31 17.19 -6.32
N PHE A 34 -3.69 17.37 -5.06
CA PHE A 34 -3.95 18.68 -4.48
C PHE A 34 -2.69 19.55 -4.46
N THR A 35 -1.54 18.98 -4.05
CA THR A 35 -0.26 19.70 -4.10
C THR A 35 0.13 20.08 -5.52
N ILE A 36 -0.03 19.18 -6.50
CA ILE A 36 0.25 19.48 -7.91
C ILE A 36 -0.64 20.62 -8.40
N ALA A 37 -1.94 20.58 -8.11
CA ALA A 37 -2.89 21.63 -8.50
C ALA A 37 -2.53 22.99 -7.89
N LEU A 38 -2.16 23.01 -6.60
CA LEU A 38 -1.76 24.23 -5.90
C LEU A 38 -0.47 24.82 -6.50
N VAL A 39 0.53 23.98 -6.75
CA VAL A 39 1.81 24.41 -7.35
C VAL A 39 1.63 24.85 -8.80
N ALA A 40 0.78 24.16 -9.57
CA ALA A 40 0.43 24.57 -10.94
C ALA A 40 -0.26 25.94 -10.96
N GLY A 41 -1.18 26.20 -10.03
CA GLY A 41 -1.84 27.50 -9.87
C GLY A 41 -0.85 28.61 -9.52
N ILE A 42 0.08 28.36 -8.59
CA ILE A 42 1.14 29.31 -8.23
C ILE A 42 2.07 29.57 -9.42
N ASN A 43 2.46 28.53 -10.16
CA ASN A 43 3.33 28.69 -11.32
C ASN A 43 2.65 29.48 -12.46
N TYR A 44 1.35 29.28 -12.65
CA TYR A 44 0.56 30.07 -13.60
C TYR A 44 0.54 31.56 -13.20
N TYR A 45 0.29 31.85 -11.92
CA TYR A 45 0.19 33.22 -11.42
C TYR A 45 1.54 33.97 -11.42
N LEU A 46 2.64 33.28 -11.11
CA LEU A 46 3.96 33.93 -10.96
C LEU A 46 4.71 34.12 -12.27
N ASN A 47 4.59 33.20 -13.23
CA ASN A 47 5.54 33.13 -14.35
C ASN A 47 4.90 32.99 -15.74
N GLU A 48 3.56 32.94 -15.86
CA GLU A 48 2.87 32.79 -17.16
C GLU A 48 3.50 31.73 -18.08
N TRP A 49 4.05 30.65 -17.50
CA TRP A 49 4.74 29.55 -18.20
C TRP A 49 6.17 29.81 -18.72
N ARG A 50 6.78 30.97 -18.46
CA ARG A 50 8.17 31.26 -18.90
C ARG A 50 9.23 30.35 -18.28
N TYR A 51 9.00 29.86 -17.06
CA TYR A 51 9.86 28.89 -16.38
C TYR A 51 9.00 27.82 -15.68
N PRO A 52 8.79 26.64 -16.29
CA PRO A 52 7.92 25.59 -15.75
C PRO A 52 8.61 24.78 -14.64
N TRP A 53 9.05 25.44 -13.58
CA TRP A 53 9.72 24.79 -12.45
C TRP A 53 8.82 23.77 -11.72
N PHE A 54 7.50 23.89 -11.87
CA PHE A 54 6.52 22.93 -11.35
C PHE A 54 6.76 21.49 -11.84
N LEU A 55 7.41 21.31 -13.00
CA LEU A 55 7.75 19.98 -13.54
C LEU A 55 8.64 19.18 -12.58
N TRP A 56 9.54 19.84 -11.84
CA TRP A 56 10.36 19.18 -10.82
C TRP A 56 9.53 18.67 -9.65
N VAL A 57 8.50 19.43 -9.27
CA VAL A 57 7.57 19.05 -8.19
C VAL A 57 6.68 17.89 -8.65
N VAL A 58 6.18 17.95 -9.90
CA VAL A 58 5.40 16.86 -10.49
C VAL A 58 6.23 15.60 -10.62
N LEU A 59 7.51 15.70 -11.02
CA LEU A 59 8.42 14.55 -11.09
C LEU A 59 8.66 13.93 -9.71
N GLY A 60 8.98 14.74 -8.69
CA GLY A 60 9.19 14.25 -7.34
C GLY A 60 7.96 13.57 -6.73
N LEU A 61 6.78 14.18 -6.90
CA LEU A 61 5.52 13.60 -6.43
C LEU A 61 5.10 12.38 -7.23
N GLY A 62 5.29 12.42 -8.56
CA GLY A 62 4.99 11.31 -9.46
C GLY A 62 5.77 10.05 -9.07
N ILE A 63 7.09 10.18 -8.87
CA ILE A 63 7.94 9.07 -8.40
C ILE A 63 7.46 8.53 -7.04
N SER A 64 7.10 9.42 -6.11
CA SER A 64 6.61 9.03 -4.78
C SER A 64 5.30 8.25 -4.84
N VAL A 65 4.35 8.66 -5.69
CA VAL A 65 3.07 7.96 -5.91
C VAL A 65 3.29 6.62 -6.59
N VAL A 66 4.17 6.55 -7.60
CA VAL A 66 4.51 5.29 -8.28
C VAL A 66 5.10 4.28 -7.30
N PHE A 67 6.04 4.68 -6.44
CA PHE A 67 6.60 3.81 -5.41
C PHE A 67 5.54 3.32 -4.41
N LYS A 68 4.65 4.20 -3.95
CA LYS A 68 3.55 3.83 -3.06
C LYS A 68 2.56 2.87 -3.75
N GLY A 69 2.27 3.12 -5.03
CA GLY A 69 1.42 2.26 -5.85
C GLY A 69 2.05 0.88 -6.06
N PHE A 70 3.35 0.82 -6.32
CA PHE A 70 4.08 -0.44 -6.43
C PHE A 70 4.07 -1.22 -5.12
N LYS A 71 4.13 -0.55 -3.96
CA LYS A 71 4.01 -1.22 -2.66
C LYS A 71 2.61 -1.80 -2.44
N VAL A 72 1.56 -1.06 -2.79
CA VAL A 72 0.15 -1.45 -2.54
C VAL A 72 -0.34 -2.49 -3.54
N PHE A 73 -0.01 -2.33 -4.82
CA PHE A 73 -0.44 -3.22 -5.91
C PHE A 73 0.60 -4.28 -6.25
N GLY A 74 1.90 -3.95 -6.22
CA GLY A 74 2.98 -4.88 -6.60
C GLY A 74 3.28 -5.95 -5.56
N TYR A 75 3.26 -5.62 -4.26
CA TYR A 75 3.44 -6.63 -3.21
C TYR A 75 2.29 -7.64 -3.16
N ASN A 76 1.06 -7.18 -3.44
CA ASN A 76 -0.14 -8.01 -3.27
C ASN A 76 -0.51 -8.83 -4.51
N THR A 77 -0.19 -8.35 -5.73
CA THR A 77 -0.58 -9.04 -6.98
C THR A 77 0.46 -10.05 -7.47
N LEU A 78 1.77 -9.82 -7.27
CA LEU A 78 2.81 -10.74 -7.75
C LEU A 78 3.21 -11.81 -6.73
N PHE A 79 3.16 -11.50 -5.43
CA PHE A 79 3.61 -12.42 -4.37
C PHE A 79 2.58 -12.62 -3.24
N GLY A 80 1.53 -11.81 -3.15
CA GLY A 80 0.85 -11.54 -1.87
C GLY A 80 -0.09 -12.59 -1.29
N LYS A 81 -0.56 -13.58 -2.04
CA LYS A 81 -1.46 -14.62 -1.49
C LYS A 81 -0.79 -15.97 -1.31
N ASP A 82 -0.12 -16.47 -2.34
CA ASP A 82 0.54 -17.78 -2.27
C ASP A 82 1.77 -17.76 -1.36
N TRP A 83 2.60 -16.71 -1.43
CA TRP A 83 3.78 -16.62 -0.55
C TRP A 83 3.37 -16.42 0.91
N GLU A 84 2.38 -15.56 1.16
CA GLU A 84 1.90 -15.29 2.52
C GLU A 84 1.24 -16.54 3.15
N GLN A 85 0.45 -17.29 2.37
CA GLN A 85 -0.08 -18.58 2.82
C GLN A 85 1.00 -19.63 3.05
N ARG A 86 2.01 -19.72 2.18
CA ARG A 86 3.15 -20.63 2.36
C ARG A 86 3.93 -20.30 3.63
N LYS A 87 4.22 -19.03 3.88
CA LYS A 87 4.97 -18.61 5.07
C LYS A 87 4.22 -18.86 6.36
N ILE A 88 2.92 -18.61 6.39
CA ILE A 88 2.10 -18.92 7.56
C ILE A 88 2.05 -20.44 7.81
N ARG A 89 1.94 -21.24 6.75
CA ARG A 89 1.97 -22.70 6.85
C ARG A 89 3.32 -23.21 7.37
N GLU A 90 4.44 -22.64 6.88
CA GLU A 90 5.78 -22.96 7.40
C GLU A 90 5.92 -22.61 8.89
N PHE A 91 5.40 -21.46 9.33
CA PHE A 91 5.46 -21.06 10.74
C PHE A 91 4.63 -22.00 11.63
N LEU A 92 3.41 -22.34 11.23
CA LEU A 92 2.55 -23.28 11.95
C LEU A 92 3.17 -24.68 12.03
N GLU A 93 3.73 -25.20 10.92
CA GLU A 93 4.42 -26.49 10.93
C GLU A 93 5.69 -26.49 11.80
N GLN A 94 6.39 -25.36 11.89
CA GLN A 94 7.55 -25.21 12.77
C GLN A 94 7.14 -25.17 14.24
N GLU A 95 6.03 -24.52 14.59
CA GLU A 95 5.50 -24.53 15.97
C GLU A 95 5.01 -25.93 16.38
N ASP A 96 4.23 -26.62 15.53
CA ASP A 96 3.78 -28.00 15.77
C ASP A 96 4.96 -28.97 15.93
N LYS A 97 6.01 -28.81 15.10
CA LYS A 97 7.25 -29.58 15.24
C LYS A 97 8.08 -29.17 16.46
N LYS A 98 7.83 -28.03 17.10
CA LYS A 98 8.55 -27.65 18.33
C LYS A 98 7.84 -28.15 19.57
N GLU A 99 6.51 -28.22 19.54
CA GLU A 99 5.70 -28.80 20.61
C GLU A 99 5.79 -30.33 20.68
N ARG A 100 5.86 -31.03 19.53
CA ARG A 100 5.97 -32.51 19.50
C ARG A 100 7.27 -33.06 20.10
N TRP A 101 8.30 -32.23 20.24
CA TRP A 101 9.63 -32.64 20.75
C TRP A 101 9.90 -32.12 22.18
N LYS A 102 8.88 -31.56 22.84
CA LYS A 102 8.84 -31.34 24.28
C LYS A 102 7.97 -32.40 24.95
#